data_AF-A0A2V1NQT8-F1
#
_entry.id   AF-A0A2V1NQT8-F1
#
_cell.length_a   1.000
_cell.length_b   1.000
_cell.length_c   1.000
_cell.angle_alpha   90.00
_cell.angle_beta   90.00
_cell.angle_gamma   90.00
#
_symmetry.space_group_name_H-M   'P 1'
#
loop_
_entity.id
_entity.type
_entity.pdbx_description
1 polymer ?
#
loop_
_entity_poly.entity_id
_entity_poly.type
_entity_poly.pdbx_seq_one_letter_code
_entity_poly.pdbx_strand_id
1 'polypeptide(L)'
;MPGGRLSQQERQQIAVGLGEGLAYAEIARRLDRPTSTVTREVMRNGGPVGYRADLAHRATETRAHRRKKAAPRVAGAVAAVEGRDAEAVREYEEAFATLFTQQGLPSMTSRVLAALYVTDGGTLTAGELSGRLGVSAGSVSKAIAFLEAQGLVRREREAEGRRERYVVDDDVMYQSTMASAKATAYLGEVARRGVGVLGAGTPAAVRLENMARFMDFVAESIARAADQAREVLHGKPEGGGLEGGEPESGPS
;
A
#
# COMPACT_ATOMS: atom_id res chain seq x y z
N MET A 1 13.47 -19.50 -34.67
CA MET A 1 12.50 -19.42 -33.57
C MET A 1 13.03 -18.43 -32.54
N PRO A 2 12.54 -17.19 -32.43
CA PRO A 2 13.09 -16.28 -31.44
C PRO A 2 12.59 -16.75 -30.06
N GLY A 3 13.45 -17.46 -29.32
CA GLY A 3 13.21 -17.96 -27.96
C GLY A 3 13.63 -16.98 -26.86
N GLY A 4 13.59 -15.68 -27.15
CA GLY A 4 14.01 -14.61 -26.23
C GLY A 4 12.89 -14.11 -25.30
N ARG A 5 13.27 -13.40 -24.23
CA ARG A 5 12.33 -12.60 -23.42
C ARG A 5 11.62 -11.62 -24.36
N LEU A 6 10.32 -11.40 -24.14
CA LEU A 6 9.60 -10.35 -24.86
C LEU A 6 10.33 -9.00 -24.67
N SER A 7 10.26 -8.12 -25.64
CA SER A 7 10.75 -6.73 -25.56
C SER A 7 9.73 -5.81 -24.89
N GLN A 8 10.09 -4.56 -24.65
CA GLN A 8 9.12 -3.55 -24.18
C GLN A 8 8.06 -3.27 -25.26
N GLN A 9 8.49 -3.19 -26.53
CA GLN A 9 7.60 -2.94 -27.66
C GLN A 9 6.58 -4.08 -27.85
N GLU A 10 7.01 -5.33 -27.72
CA GLU A 10 6.11 -6.49 -27.80
C GLU A 10 5.08 -6.46 -26.66
N ARG A 11 5.46 -6.01 -25.46
CA ARG A 11 4.52 -5.84 -24.33
C ARG A 11 3.50 -4.73 -24.56
N GLN A 12 3.91 -3.63 -25.19
CA GLN A 12 2.99 -2.56 -25.57
C GLN A 12 1.95 -3.06 -26.56
N GLN A 13 2.37 -3.86 -27.56
CA GLN A 13 1.47 -4.48 -28.53
C GLN A 13 0.51 -5.50 -27.90
N ILE A 14 0.95 -6.23 -26.86
CA ILE A 14 0.05 -7.06 -26.04
C ILE A 14 -1.00 -6.18 -25.34
N ALA A 15 -0.60 -5.09 -24.70
CA ALA A 15 -1.52 -4.20 -24.00
C ALA A 15 -2.56 -3.57 -24.94
N VAL A 16 -2.13 -3.12 -26.13
CA VAL A 16 -3.04 -2.60 -27.17
C VAL A 16 -4.03 -3.67 -27.62
N GLY A 17 -3.56 -4.88 -27.93
CA GLY A 17 -4.42 -5.98 -28.37
C GLY A 17 -5.45 -6.41 -27.31
N LEU A 18 -5.10 -6.33 -26.02
CA LEU A 18 -6.04 -6.56 -24.92
C LEU A 18 -7.08 -5.44 -24.80
N GLY A 19 -6.67 -4.19 -24.99
CA GLY A 19 -7.57 -3.04 -25.01
C GLY A 19 -8.57 -3.07 -26.17
N GLU A 20 -8.17 -3.67 -27.29
CA GLU A 20 -9.03 -3.95 -28.45
C GLU A 20 -9.90 -5.22 -28.29
N GLY A 21 -9.78 -5.95 -27.18
CA GLY A 21 -10.55 -7.17 -26.93
C GLY A 21 -10.12 -8.39 -27.77
N LEU A 22 -8.91 -8.39 -28.32
CA LEU A 22 -8.41 -9.49 -29.13
C LEU A 22 -8.09 -10.73 -28.29
N ALA A 23 -8.32 -11.91 -28.87
CA ALA A 23 -7.94 -13.18 -28.27
C ALA A 23 -6.40 -13.33 -28.20
N TYR A 24 -5.88 -14.02 -27.18
CA TYR A 24 -4.43 -14.17 -26.99
C TYR A 24 -3.71 -14.84 -28.17
N ALA A 25 -4.38 -15.75 -28.88
CA ALA A 25 -3.83 -16.39 -30.07
C ALA A 25 -3.63 -15.39 -31.21
N GLU A 26 -4.52 -14.40 -31.33
CA GLU A 26 -4.43 -13.33 -32.33
C GLU A 26 -3.26 -12.39 -32.05
N ILE A 27 -3.15 -11.96 -30.79
CA ILE A 27 -2.04 -11.13 -30.32
C ILE A 27 -0.71 -11.86 -30.55
N ALA A 28 -0.64 -13.15 -30.23
CA ALA A 28 0.56 -13.95 -30.41
C ALA A 28 0.96 -14.10 -31.88
N ARG A 29 0.00 -14.30 -32.81
CA ARG A 29 0.29 -14.31 -34.26
C ARG A 29 0.85 -12.97 -34.75
N ARG A 30 0.30 -11.84 -34.30
CA ARG A 30 0.79 -10.49 -34.68
C ARG A 30 2.22 -10.22 -34.22
N LEU A 31 2.63 -10.85 -33.12
CA LEU A 31 3.97 -10.74 -32.54
C LEU A 31 4.97 -11.76 -33.09
N ASP A 32 4.52 -12.70 -33.94
CA ASP A 32 5.28 -13.91 -34.31
C ASP A 32 5.81 -14.68 -33.07
N ARG A 33 4.95 -14.82 -32.05
CA ARG A 33 5.27 -15.53 -30.80
C ARG A 33 4.29 -16.67 -30.52
N PRO A 34 4.69 -17.68 -29.73
CA PRO A 34 3.76 -18.69 -29.24
C PRO A 34 2.67 -18.08 -28.33
N THR A 35 1.43 -18.55 -28.47
CA THR A 35 0.29 -18.12 -27.62
C THR A 35 0.56 -18.28 -26.13
N SER A 36 1.24 -19.37 -25.75
CA SER A 36 1.62 -19.64 -24.36
C SER A 36 2.58 -18.60 -23.76
N THR A 37 3.31 -17.85 -24.59
CA THR A 37 4.17 -16.74 -24.15
C THR A 37 3.32 -15.54 -23.78
N VAL A 38 2.34 -15.17 -24.61
CA VAL A 38 1.41 -14.06 -24.34
C VAL A 38 0.54 -14.38 -23.12
N THR A 39 -0.02 -15.58 -23.03
CA THR A 39 -0.85 -15.99 -21.87
C THR A 39 -0.07 -15.93 -20.57
N ARG A 40 1.15 -16.49 -20.51
CA ARG A 40 1.97 -16.45 -19.30
C ARG A 40 2.43 -15.04 -18.95
N GLU A 41 2.76 -14.22 -19.95
CA GLU A 41 3.12 -12.82 -19.74
C GLU A 41 1.95 -12.02 -19.15
N VAL A 42 0.74 -12.17 -19.71
CA VAL A 42 -0.45 -11.46 -19.24
C VAL A 42 -0.84 -11.92 -17.83
N MET A 43 -0.91 -13.22 -17.59
CA MET A 43 -1.28 -13.76 -16.27
C MET A 43 -0.25 -13.42 -15.19
N ARG A 44 1.04 -13.37 -15.52
CA ARG A 44 2.11 -13.02 -14.57
C ARG A 44 2.14 -11.52 -14.21
N ASN A 45 1.47 -10.66 -14.97
CA ASN A 45 1.56 -9.21 -14.79
C ASN A 45 0.17 -8.56 -14.70
N GLY A 46 -0.74 -9.16 -13.93
CA GLY A 46 -2.03 -8.55 -13.57
C GLY A 46 -3.25 -9.02 -14.37
N GLY A 47 -3.10 -10.03 -15.23
CA GLY A 47 -4.21 -10.62 -15.98
C GLY A 47 -4.78 -9.69 -17.08
N PRO A 48 -5.78 -10.14 -17.87
CA PRO A 48 -6.26 -9.40 -19.04
C PRO A 48 -6.79 -7.99 -18.73
N VAL A 49 -7.43 -7.81 -17.58
CA VAL A 49 -8.05 -6.53 -17.17
C VAL A 49 -7.00 -5.57 -16.56
N GLY A 50 -5.99 -6.11 -15.88
CA GLY A 50 -4.96 -5.34 -15.16
C GLY A 50 -3.62 -5.23 -15.89
N TYR A 51 -3.48 -5.79 -17.09
CA TYR A 51 -2.19 -5.85 -17.79
C TYR A 51 -1.68 -4.47 -18.18
N ARG A 52 -0.47 -4.12 -17.71
CA ARG A 52 0.22 -2.87 -18.08
C ARG A 52 1.65 -3.14 -18.55
N ALA A 53 1.94 -2.79 -19.80
CA ALA A 53 3.21 -3.09 -20.46
C ALA A 53 4.44 -2.57 -19.71
N ASP A 54 4.39 -1.34 -19.19
CA ASP A 54 5.53 -0.72 -18.49
C ASP A 54 5.80 -1.36 -17.11
N LEU A 55 4.75 -1.80 -16.41
CA LEU A 55 4.88 -2.52 -15.14
C LEU A 55 5.47 -3.91 -15.39
N ALA A 56 4.97 -4.61 -16.41
CA ALA A 56 5.45 -5.92 -16.81
C ALA A 56 6.93 -5.91 -17.25
N HIS A 57 7.36 -4.83 -17.93
CA HIS A 57 8.75 -4.63 -18.32
C HIS A 57 9.66 -4.41 -17.11
N ARG A 58 9.32 -3.46 -16.22
CA ARG A 58 10.11 -3.19 -15.00
C ARG A 58 10.20 -4.40 -14.09
N ALA A 59 9.09 -5.14 -13.89
CA ALA A 59 9.09 -6.36 -13.10
C ALA A 59 10.06 -7.42 -13.66
N THR A 60 10.18 -7.50 -14.98
CA THR A 60 11.12 -8.42 -15.66
C THR A 60 12.58 -8.01 -15.44
N GLU A 61 12.89 -6.72 -15.44
CA GLU A 61 14.22 -6.17 -15.16
C GLU A 61 14.60 -6.35 -13.69
N THR A 62 13.71 -6.03 -12.75
CA THR A 62 13.95 -6.20 -11.31
C THR A 62 14.25 -7.66 -10.95
N ARG A 63 13.52 -8.62 -11.55
CA ARG A 63 13.78 -10.06 -11.37
C ARG A 63 15.15 -10.49 -11.93
N ALA A 64 15.54 -9.96 -13.08
CA ALA A 64 16.85 -10.24 -13.68
C ALA A 64 17.99 -9.70 -12.81
N HIS A 65 17.84 -8.49 -12.26
CA HIS A 65 18.80 -7.88 -11.33
C HIS A 65 18.89 -8.63 -10.00
N ARG A 66 17.76 -9.09 -9.43
CA ARG A 66 17.74 -9.82 -8.15
C ARG A 66 18.40 -11.20 -8.24
N ARG A 67 18.23 -11.91 -9.37
CA ARG A 67 18.85 -13.23 -9.61
C ARG A 67 20.39 -13.14 -9.68
N LYS A 68 20.94 -11.97 -10.00
CA LYS A 68 22.39 -11.70 -10.03
C LYS A 68 22.97 -11.38 -8.64
N LYS A 69 22.15 -11.16 -7.60
CA LYS A 69 22.57 -10.65 -6.28
C LYS A 69 22.28 -11.58 -5.09
N ALA A 70 21.92 -12.85 -5.28
CA ALA A 70 21.48 -13.71 -4.17
C ALA A 70 22.65 -14.35 -3.38
N ALA A 71 22.70 -14.10 -2.07
CA ALA A 71 23.39 -14.85 -1.00
C ALA A 71 22.40 -15.05 0.18
N PRO A 72 22.65 -15.97 1.15
CA PRO A 72 21.62 -16.84 1.73
C PRO A 72 20.71 -16.18 2.79
N ARG A 73 19.44 -16.61 2.78
CA ARG A 73 18.36 -16.25 3.71
C ARG A 73 18.59 -16.88 5.09
N VAL A 74 18.59 -16.08 6.14
CA VAL A 74 18.33 -16.55 7.51
C VAL A 74 16.81 -16.52 7.70
N ALA A 75 16.24 -17.71 7.93
CA ALA A 75 14.84 -17.88 8.29
C ALA A 75 14.65 -17.48 9.76
N GLY A 76 13.62 -16.69 10.05
CA GLY A 76 13.22 -16.38 11.42
C GLY A 76 12.00 -15.46 11.45
N ALA A 77 10.92 -15.98 12.01
CA ALA A 77 9.65 -15.34 12.36
C ALA A 77 8.70 -14.98 11.20
N VAL A 78 8.12 -16.03 10.59
CA VAL A 78 6.71 -15.98 10.20
C VAL A 78 6.09 -17.15 10.95
N ALA A 79 5.36 -16.87 12.04
CA ALA A 79 4.29 -17.78 12.41
C ALA A 79 3.27 -17.65 11.28
N ALA A 80 3.50 -18.42 10.21
CA ALA A 80 2.56 -18.52 9.12
C ALA A 80 1.29 -19.06 9.76
N VAL A 81 0.23 -18.26 9.78
CA VAL A 81 -1.11 -18.81 9.89
C VAL A 81 -1.20 -19.88 8.81
N GLU A 82 -1.32 -21.14 9.23
CA GLU A 82 -1.23 -22.30 8.36
C GLU A 82 -2.23 -22.12 7.20
N GLY A 83 -1.72 -22.06 5.97
CA GLY A 83 -2.54 -22.02 4.74
C GLY A 83 -2.40 -20.80 3.82
N ARG A 84 -1.72 -19.71 4.21
CA ARG A 84 -1.51 -18.57 3.29
C ARG A 84 -0.33 -18.79 2.34
N ASP A 85 -0.56 -18.57 1.05
CA ASP A 85 0.51 -18.54 0.05
C ASP A 85 1.44 -17.33 0.31
N ALA A 86 2.66 -17.64 0.74
CA ALA A 86 3.68 -16.65 1.04
C ALA A 86 4.06 -15.79 -0.17
N GLU A 87 3.85 -16.27 -1.40
CA GLU A 87 4.07 -15.47 -2.61
C GLU A 87 2.95 -14.45 -2.83
N ALA A 88 1.69 -14.86 -2.72
CA ALA A 88 0.55 -13.97 -2.79
C ALA A 88 0.61 -12.84 -1.73
N VAL A 89 1.01 -13.17 -0.49
CA VAL A 89 1.17 -12.16 0.58
C VAL A 89 2.24 -11.13 0.24
N ARG A 90 3.37 -11.55 -0.35
CA ARG A 90 4.43 -10.62 -0.78
C ARG A 90 4.00 -9.74 -1.93
N GLU A 91 3.26 -10.30 -2.90
CA GLU A 91 2.73 -9.53 -4.03
C GLU A 91 1.73 -8.48 -3.55
N TYR A 92 0.85 -8.84 -2.63
CA TYR A 92 -0.08 -7.90 -1.99
C TYR A 92 0.67 -6.81 -1.22
N GLU A 93 1.68 -7.16 -0.41
CA GLU A 93 2.51 -6.20 0.33
C GLU A 93 3.19 -5.19 -0.62
N GLU A 94 3.72 -5.65 -1.76
CA GLU A 94 4.34 -4.79 -2.78
C GLU A 94 3.30 -3.88 -3.48
N ALA A 95 2.11 -4.41 -3.79
CA ALA A 95 1.01 -3.63 -4.35
C ALA A 95 0.54 -2.55 -3.37
N PHE A 96 0.43 -2.88 -2.09
CA PHE A 96 0.00 -1.95 -1.05
C PHE A 96 1.04 -0.86 -0.79
N ALA A 97 2.33 -1.20 -0.78
CA ALA A 97 3.41 -0.21 -0.74
C ALA A 97 3.41 0.71 -1.96
N THR A 98 3.03 0.21 -3.13
CA THR A 98 2.90 1.01 -4.36
C THR A 98 1.79 2.05 -4.21
N LEU A 99 0.65 1.66 -3.62
CA LEU A 99 -0.46 2.57 -3.33
C LEU A 99 -0.01 3.72 -2.42
N PHE A 100 0.66 3.45 -1.30
CA PHE A 100 1.17 4.50 -0.42
C PHE A 100 2.16 5.45 -1.11
N THR A 101 2.99 4.91 -2.02
CA THR A 101 3.93 5.73 -2.78
C THR A 101 3.20 6.68 -3.74
N GLN A 102 2.11 6.22 -4.36
CA GLN A 102 1.26 7.07 -5.22
C GLN A 102 0.55 8.17 -4.43
N GLN A 103 0.27 7.92 -3.14
CA GLN A 103 -0.29 8.92 -2.21
C GLN A 103 0.77 9.89 -1.65
N GLY A 104 2.03 9.81 -2.12
CA GLY A 104 3.08 10.77 -1.79
C GLY A 104 4.03 10.33 -0.67
N LEU A 105 3.88 9.13 -0.11
CA LEU A 105 4.87 8.61 0.85
C LEU A 105 6.18 8.25 0.14
N PRO A 106 7.36 8.50 0.76
CA PRO A 106 8.62 8.02 0.24
C PRO A 106 8.64 6.48 0.11
N SER A 107 9.22 5.96 -0.96
CA SER A 107 9.17 4.52 -1.30
C SER A 107 9.55 3.58 -0.13
N MET A 108 10.59 3.90 0.63
CA MET A 108 10.98 3.09 1.80
C MET A 108 9.98 3.17 2.96
N THR A 109 9.42 4.35 3.19
CA THR A 109 8.35 4.59 4.17
C THR A 109 7.11 3.78 3.83
N SER A 110 6.71 3.78 2.56
CA SER A 110 5.59 2.98 2.04
C SER A 110 5.77 1.49 2.27
N ARG A 111 6.98 0.97 2.04
CA ARG A 111 7.31 -0.45 2.25
C ARG A 111 7.29 -0.83 3.73
N VAL A 112 7.80 0.03 4.61
CA VAL A 112 7.75 -0.20 6.07
C VAL A 112 6.31 -0.20 6.56
N LEU A 113 5.49 0.75 6.12
CA LEU A 113 4.08 0.82 6.50
C LEU A 113 3.31 -0.42 6.02
N ALA A 114 3.46 -0.82 4.75
CA ALA A 114 2.83 -2.02 4.23
C ALA A 114 3.24 -3.30 4.98
N ALA A 115 4.51 -3.44 5.34
CA ALA A 115 4.99 -4.58 6.12
C ALA A 115 4.33 -4.66 7.51
N LEU A 116 4.09 -3.52 8.16
CA LEU A 116 3.39 -3.47 9.45
C LEU A 116 1.92 -3.88 9.31
N TYR A 117 1.19 -3.34 8.31
CA TYR A 117 -0.22 -3.68 8.05
C TYR A 117 -0.45 -5.16 7.71
N VAL A 118 0.51 -5.80 7.04
CA VAL A 118 0.39 -7.20 6.59
C VAL A 118 0.88 -8.19 7.67
N THR A 119 1.39 -7.71 8.81
CA THR A 119 1.87 -8.56 9.90
C THR A 119 0.74 -8.89 10.87
N ASP A 120 0.47 -10.18 11.06
CA ASP A 120 -0.63 -10.65 11.91
C ASP A 120 -0.48 -10.26 13.38
N GLY A 121 0.76 -10.17 13.86
CA GLY A 121 1.05 -9.72 15.22
C GLY A 121 0.89 -8.22 15.43
N GLY A 122 0.51 -7.45 14.39
CA GLY A 122 0.31 -5.99 14.43
C GLY A 122 1.57 -5.16 14.74
N THR A 123 2.69 -5.82 15.08
CA THR A 123 3.89 -5.19 15.58
C THR A 123 5.14 -5.82 14.97
N LEU A 124 6.16 -4.99 14.68
CA LEU A 124 7.48 -5.46 14.23
C LEU A 124 8.60 -4.65 14.89
N THR A 125 9.74 -5.28 15.12
CA THR A 125 10.99 -4.61 15.52
C THR A 125 11.75 -4.07 14.31
N ALA A 126 12.72 -3.18 14.55
CA ALA A 126 13.60 -2.69 13.49
C ALA A 126 14.37 -3.82 12.77
N GLY A 127 14.79 -4.85 13.53
CA GLY A 127 15.52 -5.99 12.98
C GLY A 127 14.66 -6.86 12.07
N GLU A 128 13.40 -7.11 12.45
CA GLU A 128 12.44 -7.86 11.63
C GLU A 128 12.08 -7.09 10.36
N LEU A 129 11.87 -5.77 10.46
CA LEU A 129 11.67 -4.90 9.29
C LEU A 129 12.88 -4.93 8.35
N SER A 130 14.10 -4.83 8.87
CA SER A 130 15.32 -4.93 8.06
C SER A 130 15.44 -6.29 7.36
N GLY A 131 15.19 -7.38 8.08
CA GLY A 131 15.25 -8.74 7.54
C GLY A 131 14.19 -8.99 6.46
N ARG A 132 12.94 -8.63 6.73
CA ARG A 132 11.81 -8.81 5.81
C ARG A 132 11.96 -7.98 4.55
N LEU A 133 12.37 -6.71 4.68
CA LEU A 133 12.48 -5.79 3.54
C LEU A 133 13.81 -5.90 2.79
N GLY A 134 14.81 -6.58 3.38
CA GLY A 134 16.15 -6.72 2.81
C GLY A 134 16.92 -5.40 2.75
N VAL A 135 16.75 -4.54 3.76
CA VAL A 135 17.34 -3.19 3.83
C VAL A 135 18.09 -2.96 5.13
N SER A 136 18.91 -1.91 5.17
CA SER A 136 19.70 -1.57 6.36
C SER A 136 18.82 -1.09 7.53
N ALA A 137 19.30 -1.30 8.76
CA ALA A 137 18.66 -0.78 9.97
C ALA A 137 18.51 0.75 9.91
N GLY A 138 19.52 1.46 9.40
CA GLY A 138 19.45 2.93 9.25
C GLY A 138 18.36 3.41 8.30
N SER A 139 18.07 2.65 7.22
CA SER A 139 16.94 2.94 6.32
C SER A 139 15.59 2.75 7.01
N VAL A 140 15.46 1.67 7.81
CA VAL A 140 14.26 1.41 8.61
C VAL A 140 14.08 2.51 9.65
N SER A 141 15.12 2.88 10.40
CA SER A 141 15.03 3.92 11.42
C SER A 141 14.58 5.28 10.86
N LYS A 142 15.06 5.67 9.67
CA LYS A 142 14.61 6.91 9.01
C LYS A 142 13.14 6.84 8.59
N ALA A 143 12.72 5.70 8.04
CA ALA A 143 11.33 5.49 7.63
C ALA A 143 10.38 5.51 8.85
N ILE A 144 10.75 4.83 9.93
CA ILE A 144 10.01 4.85 11.19
C ILE A 144 9.92 6.26 11.76
N ALA A 145 11.03 7.00 11.83
CA ALA A 145 11.01 8.37 12.35
C ALA A 145 10.07 9.29 11.55
N PHE A 146 10.02 9.10 10.21
CA PHE A 146 9.07 9.80 9.36
C PHE A 146 7.62 9.39 9.68
N LEU A 147 7.34 8.09 9.81
CA LEU A 147 6.00 7.59 10.13
C LEU A 147 5.53 8.05 11.52
N GLU A 148 6.41 8.01 12.52
CA GLU A 148 6.15 8.54 13.86
C GLU A 148 5.81 10.04 13.81
N ALA A 149 6.58 10.84 13.06
CA ALA A 149 6.34 12.27 12.91
C ALA A 149 5.01 12.58 12.19
N GLN A 150 4.53 11.67 11.34
CA GLN A 150 3.22 11.78 10.68
C GLN A 150 2.08 11.14 11.50
N GLY A 151 2.36 10.59 12.69
CA GLY A 151 1.39 9.90 13.53
C GLY A 151 0.91 8.56 12.94
N LEU A 152 1.65 7.99 11.99
CA LEU A 152 1.29 6.76 11.27
C LEU A 152 1.77 5.48 11.93
N VAL A 153 2.69 5.58 12.89
CA VAL A 153 3.24 4.46 13.66
C VAL A 153 3.49 4.92 15.08
N ARG A 154 3.23 4.05 16.05
CA ARG A 154 3.64 4.25 17.45
C ARG A 154 4.76 3.29 17.84
N ARG A 155 5.62 3.77 18.73
CA ARG A 155 6.67 2.98 19.36
C ARG A 155 6.21 2.46 20.71
N GLU A 156 6.36 1.17 20.91
CA GLU A 156 6.13 0.47 22.16
C GLU A 156 7.44 -0.11 22.70
N ARG A 157 7.59 -0.07 24.01
CA ARG A 157 8.65 -0.79 24.71
C ARG A 157 8.05 -2.06 25.29
N GLU A 158 8.69 -3.18 25.00
CA GLU A 158 8.35 -4.47 25.58
C GLU A 158 8.56 -4.41 27.10
N ALA A 159 7.57 -4.81 27.89
CA ALA A 159 7.62 -4.72 29.37
C ALA A 159 8.79 -5.51 29.99
N GLU A 160 9.31 -6.52 29.26
CA GLU A 160 10.37 -7.42 29.70
C GLU A 160 11.67 -7.28 28.88
N GLY A 161 11.74 -6.33 27.92
CA GLY A 161 12.81 -6.25 26.93
C GLY A 161 13.34 -4.85 26.64
N ARG A 162 14.59 -4.76 26.16
CA ARG A 162 15.20 -3.50 25.65
C ARG A 162 14.83 -3.19 24.18
N ARG A 163 13.98 -4.00 23.55
CA ARG A 163 13.69 -3.88 22.10
C ARG A 163 12.44 -3.04 21.88
N GLU A 164 12.55 -2.11 20.93
CA GLU A 164 11.43 -1.27 20.50
C GLU A 164 10.61 -2.01 19.45
N ARG A 165 9.29 -2.01 19.62
CA ARG A 165 8.31 -2.53 18.66
C ARG A 165 7.53 -1.38 18.04
N TYR A 166 7.23 -1.50 16.76
CA TYR A 166 6.48 -0.52 15.99
C TYR A 166 5.11 -1.08 15.68
N VAL A 167 4.07 -0.30 15.98
CA VAL A 167 2.66 -0.70 15.85
C VAL A 167 1.94 0.26 14.93
N VAL A 168 1.09 -0.30 14.06
CA VAL A 168 0.06 0.46 13.35
C VAL A 168 -1.23 0.24 14.14
N ASP A 169 -1.67 1.27 14.85
CA ASP A 169 -2.84 1.22 15.74
C ASP A 169 -4.11 1.54 14.94
N ASP A 170 -5.27 1.02 15.33
CA ASP A 170 -6.56 1.41 14.71
C ASP A 170 -6.84 2.91 14.93
N ASP A 171 -6.33 3.46 16.05
CA ASP A 171 -6.36 4.88 16.34
C ASP A 171 -5.49 5.71 15.37
N VAL A 172 -4.51 5.12 14.68
CA VAL A 172 -3.64 5.84 13.73
C VAL A 172 -4.44 6.41 12.56
N MET A 173 -5.40 5.65 12.02
CA MET A 173 -6.20 6.11 10.89
C MET A 173 -7.07 7.29 11.29
N TYR A 174 -7.65 7.23 12.50
CA TYR A 174 -8.37 8.36 13.08
C TYR A 174 -7.45 9.57 13.30
N GLN A 175 -6.30 9.39 13.96
CA GLN A 175 -5.34 10.48 14.24
C GLN A 175 -4.79 11.11 12.95
N SER A 176 -4.49 10.30 11.93
CA SER A 176 -4.01 10.77 10.63
C SER A 176 -5.09 11.58 9.90
N THR A 177 -6.32 11.11 9.90
CA THR A 177 -7.45 11.82 9.30
C THR A 177 -7.69 13.16 10.02
N MET A 178 -7.61 13.17 11.35
CA MET A 178 -7.68 14.40 12.16
C MET A 178 -6.51 15.34 11.92
N ALA A 179 -5.30 14.83 11.68
CA ALA A 179 -4.14 15.65 11.31
C ALA A 179 -4.33 16.30 9.93
N SER A 180 -4.90 15.57 8.95
CA SER A 180 -5.27 16.13 7.65
C SER A 180 -6.32 17.23 7.78
N ALA A 181 -7.36 17.05 8.61
CA ALA A 181 -8.34 18.09 8.88
C ALA A 181 -7.69 19.37 9.44
N LYS A 182 -6.77 19.24 10.40
CA LYS A 182 -6.01 20.37 10.97
C LYS A 182 -5.15 21.08 9.92
N ALA A 183 -4.45 20.33 9.07
CA ALA A 183 -3.62 20.89 8.01
C ALA A 183 -4.45 21.67 6.98
N THR A 184 -5.61 21.13 6.58
CA THR A 184 -6.55 21.81 5.68
C THR A 184 -7.12 23.07 6.32
N ALA A 185 -7.50 23.03 7.60
CA ALA A 185 -7.97 24.22 8.33
C ALA A 185 -6.89 25.32 8.41
N TYR A 186 -5.64 24.93 8.66
CA TYR A 186 -4.51 25.86 8.68
C TYR A 186 -4.28 26.52 7.31
N LEU A 187 -4.41 25.77 6.21
CA LEU A 187 -4.35 26.34 4.86
C LEU A 187 -5.43 27.42 4.65
N GLY A 188 -6.66 27.15 5.11
CA GLY A 188 -7.75 28.13 5.10
C GLY A 188 -7.45 29.39 5.91
N GLU A 189 -6.83 29.22 7.08
CA GLU A 189 -6.38 30.34 7.93
C GLU A 189 -5.32 31.19 7.25
N VAL A 190 -4.30 30.57 6.64
CA VAL A 190 -3.24 31.27 5.92
C VAL A 190 -3.82 32.04 4.72
N ALA A 191 -4.76 31.44 3.98
CA ALA A 191 -5.45 32.11 2.89
C ALA A 191 -6.22 33.35 3.38
N ARG A 192 -6.93 33.28 4.51
CA ARG A 192 -7.59 34.44 5.14
C ARG A 192 -6.62 35.55 5.49
N ARG A 193 -5.45 35.24 6.05
CA ARG A 193 -4.43 36.25 6.35
C ARG A 193 -3.98 36.99 5.09
N GLY A 194 -3.85 36.28 3.97
CA GLY A 194 -3.50 36.85 2.67
C GLY A 194 -4.52 37.87 2.13
N VAL A 195 -5.81 37.75 2.49
CA VAL A 195 -6.85 38.73 2.14
C VAL A 195 -6.53 40.10 2.71
N GLY A 196 -6.13 40.16 3.99
CA GLY A 196 -5.74 41.40 4.65
C GLY A 196 -4.48 42.03 4.04
N VAL A 197 -3.53 41.20 3.58
CA VAL A 197 -2.29 41.65 2.96
C VAL A 197 -2.51 42.21 1.54
N LEU A 198 -3.36 41.54 0.75
CA LEU A 198 -3.58 41.90 -0.66
C LEU A 198 -4.64 42.97 -0.87
N GLY A 199 -5.28 43.42 0.22
CA GLY A 199 -6.38 44.38 0.19
C GLY A 199 -7.71 43.73 -0.17
N ALA A 200 -8.72 43.98 0.68
CA ALA A 200 -10.07 43.49 0.48
C ALA A 200 -10.66 43.95 -0.86
N GLY A 201 -11.41 43.06 -1.53
CA GLY A 201 -12.06 43.35 -2.80
C GLY A 201 -11.16 43.25 -4.04
N THR A 202 -9.86 43.02 -3.90
CA THR A 202 -9.02 42.69 -5.07
C THR A 202 -9.37 41.31 -5.63
N PRO A 203 -9.17 41.05 -6.94
CA PRO A 203 -9.40 39.72 -7.50
C PRO A 203 -8.57 38.61 -6.83
N ALA A 204 -7.39 38.95 -6.28
CA ALA A 204 -6.56 38.02 -5.54
C ALA A 204 -7.14 37.72 -4.15
N ALA A 205 -7.62 38.73 -3.43
CA ALA A 205 -8.34 38.56 -2.17
C ALA A 205 -9.58 37.68 -2.35
N VAL A 206 -10.39 37.90 -3.40
CA VAL A 206 -11.57 37.07 -3.71
C VAL A 206 -11.20 35.59 -3.93
N ARG A 207 -10.09 35.31 -4.63
CA ARG A 207 -9.61 33.92 -4.79
C ARG A 207 -9.20 33.29 -3.47
N LEU A 208 -8.51 34.03 -2.61
CA LEU A 208 -8.09 33.56 -1.29
C LEU A 208 -9.29 33.36 -0.34
N GLU A 209 -10.29 34.23 -0.39
CA GLU A 209 -11.55 34.03 0.35
C GLU A 209 -12.30 32.78 -0.11
N ASN A 210 -12.37 32.55 -1.42
CA ASN A 210 -12.99 31.34 -1.97
C ASN A 210 -12.23 30.09 -1.52
N MET A 211 -10.89 30.12 -1.58
CA MET A 211 -10.04 29.03 -1.09
C MET A 211 -10.28 28.78 0.40
N ALA A 212 -10.27 29.83 1.22
CA ALA A 212 -10.47 29.72 2.66
C ALA A 212 -11.82 29.09 3.00
N ARG A 213 -12.91 29.57 2.39
CA ARG A 213 -14.26 29.01 2.59
C ARG A 213 -14.32 27.54 2.21
N PHE A 214 -13.73 27.16 1.08
CA PHE A 214 -13.72 25.77 0.64
C PHE A 214 -12.91 24.89 1.59
N MET A 215 -11.72 25.33 2.00
CA MET A 215 -10.87 24.57 2.90
C MET A 215 -11.48 24.40 4.30
N ASP A 216 -12.19 25.41 4.82
CA ASP A 216 -12.92 25.26 6.10
C ASP A 216 -13.99 24.15 6.00
N PHE A 217 -14.78 24.16 4.92
CA PHE A 217 -15.81 23.14 4.68
C PHE A 217 -15.20 21.73 4.57
N VAL A 218 -14.09 21.60 3.84
CA VAL A 218 -13.39 20.32 3.69
C VAL A 218 -12.81 19.86 5.02
N ALA A 219 -12.14 20.74 5.77
CA ALA A 219 -11.57 20.41 7.07
C ALA A 219 -12.64 19.91 8.06
N GLU A 220 -13.76 20.61 8.16
CA GLU A 220 -14.89 20.22 9.02
C GLU A 220 -15.50 18.89 8.56
N SER A 221 -15.62 18.66 7.25
CA SER A 221 -16.15 17.42 6.70
C SER A 221 -15.25 16.22 6.99
N ILE A 222 -13.92 16.40 6.87
CA ILE A 222 -12.93 15.38 7.22
C ILE A 222 -13.01 15.06 8.72
N ALA A 223 -13.06 16.08 9.59
CA ALA A 223 -13.15 15.88 11.03
C ALA A 223 -14.43 15.13 11.42
N ARG A 224 -15.59 15.54 10.89
CA ARG A 224 -16.86 14.85 11.13
C ARG A 224 -16.83 13.39 10.69
N ALA A 225 -16.27 13.10 9.51
CA ALA A 225 -16.16 11.74 9.02
C ALA A 225 -15.24 10.89 9.90
N ALA A 226 -14.14 11.46 10.40
CA ALA A 226 -13.25 10.78 11.34
C ALA A 226 -13.95 10.44 12.66
N ASP A 227 -14.68 11.40 13.24
CA ASP A 227 -15.43 11.20 14.49
C ASP A 227 -16.51 10.11 14.34
N GLN A 228 -17.22 10.08 13.21
CA GLN A 228 -18.20 9.03 12.92
C GLN A 228 -17.55 7.65 12.72
N ALA A 229 -16.41 7.60 12.02
CA ALA A 229 -15.68 6.35 11.78
C ALA A 229 -15.05 5.78 13.05
N ARG A 230 -14.80 6.60 14.07
CA ARG A 230 -14.30 6.13 15.37
C ARG A 230 -15.22 5.11 16.03
N GLU A 231 -16.53 5.26 15.86
CA GLU A 231 -17.52 4.27 16.34
C GLU A 231 -17.46 2.95 15.56
N VAL A 232 -17.07 3.00 14.28
CA VAL A 232 -16.94 1.83 13.40
C VAL A 232 -15.64 1.06 13.66
N LEU A 233 -14.53 1.76 13.91
CA LEU A 233 -13.20 1.16 14.18
C LEU A 233 -13.16 0.37 15.50
N HIS A 234 -13.98 0.73 16.49
CA HIS A 234 -14.09 -0.01 17.75
C HIS A 234 -15.18 -1.10 17.72
N GLY A 235 -15.78 -1.38 16.56
CA GLY A 235 -16.69 -2.50 16.37
C GLY A 235 -15.94 -3.83 16.52
N LYS A 236 -16.23 -4.57 17.58
CA LYS A 236 -15.69 -5.91 17.83
C LYS A 236 -15.92 -6.77 16.58
N PRO A 237 -14.91 -7.49 16.03
CA PRO A 237 -15.20 -8.48 15.00
C PRO A 237 -16.18 -9.47 15.61
N GLU A 238 -17.38 -9.59 15.05
CA GLU A 238 -18.33 -10.61 15.46
C GLU A 238 -17.62 -11.95 15.31
N GLY A 239 -17.29 -12.54 16.46
CA GLY A 239 -16.66 -13.84 16.52
C GLY A 239 -17.63 -14.84 15.91
N GLY A 240 -17.40 -15.17 14.64
CA GLY A 240 -17.90 -16.39 14.03
C GLY A 240 -17.27 -17.57 14.72
N GLY A 241 -17.71 -17.85 15.94
CA GLY A 241 -17.53 -19.12 16.60
C GLY A 241 -18.22 -20.15 15.72
N LEU A 242 -17.41 -20.89 14.95
CA LEU A 242 -17.80 -22.19 14.48
C LEU A 242 -17.90 -23.07 15.73
N GLU A 243 -19.06 -23.02 16.39
CA GLU A 243 -19.50 -24.10 17.26
C GLU A 243 -19.54 -25.36 16.39
N GLY A 244 -18.55 -26.22 16.62
CA GLY A 244 -18.58 -27.59 16.13
C GLY A 244 -19.79 -28.28 16.74
N GLY A 245 -20.86 -28.39 15.96
CA GLY A 245 -21.97 -29.26 16.27
C GLY A 245 -21.46 -30.69 16.36
N GLU A 246 -21.42 -31.23 17.57
CA GLU A 246 -21.35 -32.66 17.82
C GLU A 246 -22.53 -33.36 17.11
N PRO A 247 -22.34 -34.51 16.46
CA PRO A 247 -23.46 -35.29 15.97
C PRO A 247 -24.15 -35.96 17.17
N GLU A 248 -25.37 -35.52 17.49
CA GLU A 248 -26.30 -36.27 18.34
C GLU A 248 -26.54 -37.65 17.70
N SER A 249 -25.94 -38.68 18.27
CA SER A 249 -26.36 -40.07 18.12
C SER A 249 -27.60 -40.30 18.99
N GLY A 250 -28.78 -40.13 18.40
CA GLY A 250 -30.05 -40.54 18.97
C GLY A 250 -30.22 -42.08 18.95
N PRO A 251 -30.91 -42.69 19.93
CA PRO A 251 -30.78 -44.11 20.23
C PRO A 251 -31.83 -45.01 19.54
N SER A 252 -31.43 -46.29 19.42
CA SER A 252 -32.19 -47.54 19.18
C SER A 252 -32.68 -47.83 17.77
#